data_AF-A0A3B9LE41-F1
#
_entry.id   AF-A0A3B9LE41-F1
#
_cell.length_a   1.000
_cell.length_b   1.000
_cell.length_c   1.000
_cell.angle_alpha   90.00
_cell.angle_beta   90.00
_cell.angle_gamma   90.00
#
_symmetry.space_group_name_H-M   'P 1'
#
loop_
_entity.id
_entity.type
_entity.pdbx_description
1 polymer ?
#
loop_
_entity_poly.entity_id
_entity_poly.type
_entity_poly.pdbx_seq_one_letter_code
_entity_poly.pdbx_strand_id
1 'polypeptide(L)'
;MKRKRVKELYTLADLQNWQEVTHDVDPPIRLGVLGDPVEHSLSPQMQNAALKHGKIDMQYARFHILPDELHDALDLLCKLDFIG
;
A
#
# COMPACT_ATOMS: atom_id res chain seq x y z
N MET A 1 -4.52 3.03 -21.94
CA MET A 1 -4.35 3.84 -20.71
C MET A 1 -3.04 3.43 -20.05
N LYS A 2 -2.15 4.38 -19.74
CA LYS A 2 -0.82 4.09 -19.20
C LYS A 2 -0.96 3.78 -17.71
N ARG A 3 -0.81 2.50 -17.34
CA ARG A 3 -0.82 2.05 -15.93
C ARG A 3 0.32 2.72 -15.18
N LYS A 4 0.00 3.49 -14.14
CA LYS A 4 1.02 4.10 -13.27
C LYS A 4 1.64 2.99 -12.42
N ARG A 5 2.97 2.94 -12.38
CA ARG A 5 3.70 2.01 -11.51
C ARG A 5 3.42 2.43 -10.07
N VAL A 6 3.02 1.47 -9.22
CA VAL A 6 2.84 1.68 -7.78
C VAL A 6 4.06 2.41 -7.22
N LYS A 7 3.84 3.44 -6.41
CA LYS A 7 4.92 4.16 -5.71
C LYS A 7 5.63 3.12 -4.83
N GLU A 8 6.95 3.05 -4.88
CA GLU A 8 7.68 1.96 -4.19
C GLU A 8 7.54 2.00 -2.66
N LEU A 9 7.11 3.17 -2.13
CA LEU A 9 6.97 3.49 -0.72
C LEU A 9 5.87 4.56 -0.55
N TYR A 10 4.90 4.30 0.33
CA TYR A 10 3.87 5.24 0.75
C TYR A 10 4.13 5.70 2.19
N THR A 11 3.68 6.90 2.56
CA THR A 11 3.84 7.46 3.92
C THR A 11 2.49 7.78 4.56
N LEU A 12 2.49 8.24 5.82
CA LEU A 12 1.28 8.75 6.46
C LEU A 12 0.62 9.89 5.67
N ALA A 13 1.42 10.81 5.10
CA ALA A 13 0.91 11.91 4.28
C ALA A 13 0.22 11.42 2.99
N ASP A 14 0.68 10.31 2.42
CA ASP A 14 0.00 9.68 1.29
C ASP A 14 -1.33 9.06 1.72
N LEU A 15 -1.41 8.42 2.90
CA LEU A 15 -2.66 7.87 3.45
C LEU A 15 -3.70 8.97 3.73
N GLN A 16 -3.26 10.14 4.21
CA GLN A 16 -4.15 11.29 4.43
C GLN A 16 -4.74 11.84 3.13
N ASN A 17 -4.10 11.61 1.98
CA ASN A 17 -4.52 12.07 0.67
C ASN A 17 -4.76 10.90 -0.31
N TRP A 18 -5.19 9.75 0.22
CA TRP A 18 -5.13 8.47 -0.48
C TRP A 18 -5.81 8.49 -1.84
N GLN A 19 -7.02 9.04 -1.93
CA GLN A 19 -7.81 9.10 -3.16
C GLN A 19 -7.07 9.86 -4.28
N GLU A 20 -6.40 10.96 -3.93
CA GLU A 20 -5.61 11.74 -4.88
C GLU A 20 -4.35 10.98 -5.31
N VAL A 21 -3.67 10.33 -4.36
CA VAL A 21 -2.44 9.58 -4.64
C VAL A 21 -2.70 8.34 -5.51
N THR A 22 -3.86 7.70 -5.34
CA THR A 22 -4.18 6.41 -5.97
C THR A 22 -5.30 6.45 -7.02
N HIS A 23 -5.72 7.63 -7.50
CA HIS A 23 -6.84 7.75 -8.47
C HIS A 23 -6.64 6.91 -9.75
N ASP A 24 -5.40 6.75 -10.19
CA ASP A 24 -5.02 5.99 -11.40
C ASP A 24 -4.51 4.55 -11.11
N VAL A 25 -4.67 4.07 -9.87
CA VAL A 25 -4.15 2.76 -9.44
C VAL A 25 -5.24 1.69 -9.61
N ASP A 26 -5.02 0.81 -10.58
CA ASP A 26 -5.91 -0.31 -10.90
C ASP A 26 -5.07 -1.59 -11.13
N PRO A 27 -5.28 -2.67 -10.36
CA PRO A 27 -6.28 -2.83 -9.28
C PRO A 27 -5.95 -2.03 -8.00
N PRO A 28 -6.88 -1.81 -7.06
CA PRO A 28 -6.61 -1.00 -5.87
C PRO A 28 -5.58 -1.64 -4.94
N ILE A 29 -4.81 -0.82 -4.21
CA ILE A 29 -3.94 -1.30 -3.12
C ILE A 29 -4.81 -1.51 -1.88
N ARG A 30 -4.81 -2.74 -1.36
CA ARG A 30 -5.63 -3.15 -0.20
C ARG A 30 -4.82 -3.92 0.84
N LEU A 31 -3.56 -4.22 0.52
CA LEU A 31 -2.64 -4.97 1.35
C LEU A 31 -1.31 -4.21 1.51
N GLY A 32 -0.64 -4.37 2.65
CA GLY A 32 0.64 -3.70 2.85
C GLY A 32 1.57 -4.28 3.90
N VAL A 33 2.81 -3.79 3.87
CA VAL A 33 3.77 -3.94 4.98
C VAL A 33 4.06 -2.56 5.55
N LEU A 34 3.84 -2.39 6.86
CA LEU A 34 4.23 -1.20 7.61
C LEU A 34 5.61 -1.40 8.22
N GLY A 35 6.46 -0.38 8.21
CA GLY A 35 7.70 -0.44 8.97
C GLY A 35 8.60 0.79 8.81
N ASP A 36 9.63 0.81 9.65
CA ASP A 36 10.72 1.79 9.67
C ASP A 36 12.00 1.06 10.16
N PRO A 37 12.97 0.74 9.28
CA PRO A 37 12.94 0.85 7.81
C PRO A 37 12.11 -0.27 7.15
N VAL A 38 11.54 0.01 5.98
CA VAL A 38 10.71 -0.97 5.21
C VAL A 38 11.10 -1.06 3.74
N GLU A 39 11.92 -0.14 3.24
CA GLU A 39 12.32 0.02 1.84
C GLU A 39 12.94 -1.25 1.26
N HIS A 40 13.66 -2.02 2.08
CA HIS A 40 14.33 -3.25 1.67
C HIS A 40 13.42 -4.49 1.69
N SER A 41 12.17 -4.37 2.14
CA SER A 41 11.24 -5.49 2.22
C SER A 41 10.97 -6.08 0.85
N LEU A 42 11.16 -7.39 0.67
CA LEU A 42 10.82 -8.11 -0.56
C LEU A 42 9.35 -8.56 -0.62
N SER A 43 8.56 -8.28 0.42
CA SER A 43 7.14 -8.67 0.50
C SER A 43 6.34 -8.22 -0.72
N PRO A 44 6.46 -6.98 -1.25
CA PRO A 44 5.69 -6.58 -2.42
C PRO A 44 5.96 -7.41 -3.67
N GLN A 45 7.22 -7.81 -3.92
CA GLN A 45 7.55 -8.65 -5.07
C GLN A 45 6.89 -10.02 -4.95
N MET A 46 6.97 -10.63 -3.76
CA MET A 46 6.38 -11.94 -3.48
C MET A 46 4.84 -11.90 -3.50
N GLN A 47 4.24 -10.96 -2.79
CA GLN A 47 2.79 -10.87 -2.61
C GLN A 47 2.08 -10.46 -3.91
N ASN A 48 2.59 -9.46 -4.64
CA ASN A 48 1.98 -9.09 -5.93
C ASN A 48 2.11 -10.23 -6.96
N ALA A 49 3.19 -11.01 -6.93
CA ALA A 49 3.30 -12.20 -7.79
C ALA A 49 2.23 -13.26 -7.44
N ALA A 50 2.00 -13.48 -6.14
CA ALA A 50 0.96 -14.39 -5.65
C ALA A 50 -0.46 -13.90 -6.02
N LEU A 51 -0.77 -12.62 -5.79
CA LEU A 51 -2.06 -12.01 -6.14
C LEU A 51 -2.34 -12.13 -7.64
N LYS A 52 -1.34 -11.82 -8.48
CA LYS A 52 -1.44 -11.97 -9.94
C LYS A 52 -1.66 -13.43 -10.36
N HIS A 53 -0.94 -14.37 -9.75
CA HIS A 53 -1.11 -15.80 -10.04
C HIS A 53 -2.51 -16.30 -9.64
N GLY A 54 -3.00 -15.84 -8.49
CA GLY A 54 -4.33 -16.15 -7.97
C GLY A 54 -5.48 -15.41 -8.66
N LYS A 55 -5.21 -14.50 -9.61
CA LYS A 55 -6.21 -13.63 -10.26
C LYS A 55 -7.03 -12.84 -9.25
N ILE A 56 -6.38 -12.33 -8.21
CA ILE A 56 -7.00 -11.53 -7.17
C ILE A 56 -6.78 -10.05 -7.51
N ASP A 57 -7.87 -9.31 -7.69
CA ASP A 57 -7.85 -7.91 -8.16
C ASP A 57 -7.53 -6.93 -7.03
N MET A 58 -6.33 -7.05 -6.44
CA MET A 58 -5.76 -6.10 -5.50
C MET A 58 -4.24 -6.05 -5.60
N GLN A 59 -3.64 -5.01 -5.02
CA GLN A 59 -2.19 -4.81 -4.96
C GLN A 59 -1.68 -4.74 -3.52
N TYR A 60 -0.39 -5.03 -3.38
CA TYR A 60 0.38 -5.00 -2.14
C TYR A 60 1.47 -3.92 -2.20
N ALA A 61 1.59 -3.07 -1.16
CA ALA A 61 2.56 -1.97 -1.13
C ALA A 61 3.39 -1.89 0.17
N ARG A 62 4.43 -1.04 0.17
CA ARG A 62 5.19 -0.69 1.39
C ARG A 62 4.66 0.63 1.93
N PHE A 63 4.55 0.72 3.24
CA PHE A 63 4.20 1.94 3.96
C PHE A 63 5.30 2.24 4.98
N HIS A 64 6.05 3.30 4.73
CA HIS A 64 6.99 3.84 5.69
C HIS A 64 6.21 4.65 6.71
N ILE A 65 6.05 4.06 7.90
CA ILE A 65 5.27 4.62 9.01
C ILE A 65 6.17 4.59 10.23
N LEU A 66 6.37 5.75 10.85
CA LEU A 66 7.15 5.86 12.06
C LEU A 66 6.39 5.26 13.26
N PRO A 67 7.10 4.86 14.34
CA PRO A 67 6.44 4.28 15.52
C PRO A 67 5.37 5.18 16.16
N ASP A 68 5.56 6.49 16.12
CA ASP A 68 4.63 7.51 16.61
C ASP A 68 3.46 7.80 15.66
N GLU A 69 3.59 7.45 14.37
CA GLU A 69 2.55 7.57 13.35
C GLU A 69 1.63 6.34 13.27
N LEU A 70 2.01 5.22 13.89
CA LEU A 70 1.35 3.92 13.70
C LEU A 70 -0.15 3.96 14.02
N HIS A 71 -0.53 4.64 15.11
CA HIS A 71 -1.93 4.76 15.49
C HIS A 71 -2.76 5.43 14.40
N ASP A 72 -2.32 6.60 13.92
CA ASP A 72 -3.02 7.38 12.91
C ASP A 72 -3.04 6.66 11.56
N ALA A 73 -1.96 5.94 11.23
CA ALA A 73 -1.90 5.12 10.03
C ALA A 73 -2.95 4.00 10.08
N LEU A 74 -3.07 3.26 11.18
CA LEU A 74 -4.06 2.19 11.33
C LEU A 74 -5.49 2.73 11.22
N ASP A 75 -5.79 3.87 11.84
CA ASP A 75 -7.10 4.53 11.74
C ASP A 75 -7.45 4.89 10.28
N LEU A 76 -6.48 5.35 9.51
CA LEU A 76 -6.67 5.64 8.08
C LEU A 76 -6.84 4.35 7.27
N LEU A 77 -6.00 3.33 7.48
CA LEU A 77 -6.10 2.05 6.77
C LEU A 77 -7.48 1.41 6.95
N CYS A 78 -8.04 1.45 8.17
CA CYS A 78 -9.40 0.98 8.44
C CYS A 78 -10.47 1.77 7.66
N LYS A 79 -10.33 3.11 7.56
CA LYS A 79 -11.27 3.97 6.81
C LYS A 79 -11.12 3.83 5.29
N LEU A 80 -9.97 3.39 4.82
CA LEU A 80 -9.62 3.22 3.40
C LEU A 80 -9.84 1.78 2.91
N ASP A 81 -10.58 0.97 3.68
CA ASP A 81 -10.95 -0.42 3.37
C ASP A 81 -9.76 -1.40 3.20
N PHE A 82 -8.59 -1.12 3.77
CA PHE A 82 -7.49 -2.11 3.77
C PHE A 82 -7.91 -3.38 4.50
N ILE A 83 -7.41 -4.52 4.02
CA ILE A 83 -7.78 -5.85 4.56
C ILE A 83 -6.60 -6.56 5.24
N GLY A 84 -5.39 -5.99 5.17
CA GLY A 84 -4.19 -6.53 5.84
C GLY A 84 -2.89 -5.94 5.32
#